data_AF-A0A376M3W3-F1
#
_entry.id   AF-A0A376M3W3-F1
#
_cell.length_a   1.000
_cell.length_b   1.000
_cell.length_c   1.000
_cell.angle_alpha   90.00
_cell.angle_beta   90.00
_cell.angle_gamma   90.00
#
_symmetry.space_group_name_H-M   'P 1'
#
loop_
_entity.id
_entity.type
_entity.pdbx_description
1 polymer ?
#
loop_
_entity_poly.entity_id
_entity_poly.type
_entity_poly.pdbx_seq_one_letter_code
_entity_poly.pdbx_strand_id
1 'polypeptide(L)'
;MFFQVLRDCGALRVLFPEIDALFGVPAPAKWHPEIDTGIHTLMTLSMAAMLSPQVDVRFATLCHDLGKGLTPPELWPRHHGHGPAGVKLVEQLCQRLRVPNEIRDLARLVAEFHDLIHTFPMLNPKTIVKLFDSIDAWRKPQRVEQLALTSEADVRGRTGFESADYPQGRWLREAWEVAQSVPTKAVVEAGFKGVEIREELTRRRIAAVASWKEQRCPKPD
;
A
#
# COMPACT_ATOMS: atom_id res chain seq x y z
N MET A 1 12.97 -5.37 17.92
CA MET A 1 14.19 -5.99 18.48
C MET A 1 15.26 -6.26 17.41
N PHE A 2 15.00 -7.02 16.33
CA PHE A 2 16.02 -7.37 15.31
C PHE A 2 16.70 -6.16 14.63
N PHE A 3 15.93 -5.31 13.94
CA PHE A 3 16.50 -4.17 13.20
C PHE A 3 17.12 -3.10 14.10
N GLN A 4 16.60 -2.91 15.31
CA GLN A 4 17.21 -2.02 16.30
C GLN A 4 18.61 -2.51 16.69
N VAL A 5 18.76 -3.81 16.99
CA VAL A 5 20.09 -4.40 17.29
C VAL A 5 21.06 -4.23 16.12
N LEU A 6 20.61 -4.46 14.88
CA LEU A 6 21.43 -4.20 13.70
C LEU A 6 21.86 -2.74 13.60
N ARG A 7 20.99 -1.79 13.97
CA ARG A 7 21.32 -0.36 13.95
C ARG A 7 22.32 -0.01 15.04
N ASP A 8 22.09 -0.48 16.26
CA ASP A 8 22.92 -0.20 17.43
C ASP A 8 24.35 -0.71 17.26
N CYS A 9 24.53 -1.85 16.58
CA CYS A 9 25.86 -2.39 16.25
C CYS A 9 26.41 -1.90 14.90
N GLY A 10 25.68 -1.04 14.17
CA GLY A 10 26.09 -0.47 12.89
C GLY A 10 26.06 -1.44 11.70
N ALA A 11 25.46 -2.62 11.84
CA ALA A 11 25.26 -3.59 10.76
C ALA A 11 24.12 -3.20 9.82
N LEU A 12 23.13 -2.40 10.28
CA LEU A 12 21.97 -2.02 9.49
C LEU A 12 22.37 -1.28 8.21
N ARG A 13 23.24 -0.26 8.31
CA ARG A 13 23.78 0.47 7.14
C ARG A 13 24.51 -0.40 6.12
N VAL A 14 25.01 -1.58 6.52
CA VAL A 14 25.70 -2.51 5.62
C VAL A 14 24.71 -3.46 4.96
N LEU A 15 23.80 -4.03 5.75
CA LEU A 15 22.87 -5.07 5.29
C LEU A 15 21.61 -4.50 4.64
N PHE A 16 21.12 -3.37 5.13
CA PHE A 16 19.90 -2.68 4.70
C PHE A 16 20.09 -1.16 4.67
N PRO A 17 21.04 -0.63 3.86
CA PRO A 17 21.29 0.81 3.76
C PRO A 17 20.03 1.64 3.46
N GLU A 18 19.08 1.08 2.72
CA GLU A 18 17.81 1.72 2.38
C GLU A 18 16.92 1.95 3.61
N ILE A 19 16.95 1.03 4.58
CA ILE A 19 16.23 1.16 5.86
C ILE A 19 16.99 2.10 6.80
N ASP A 20 18.31 2.00 6.85
CA ASP A 20 19.15 2.87 7.70
C ASP A 20 18.98 4.35 7.34
N ALA A 21 18.80 4.64 6.05
CA ALA A 21 18.59 5.98 5.51
C ALA A 21 17.26 6.64 5.94
N LEU A 22 16.32 5.90 6.53
CA LEU A 22 15.05 6.45 7.01
C LEU A 22 15.17 7.11 8.38
N PHE A 23 16.15 6.69 9.19
CA PHE A 23 16.31 7.26 10.52
C PHE A 23 16.86 8.68 10.44
N GLY A 24 16.22 9.58 11.18
CA GLY A 24 16.45 11.03 11.14
C GLY A 24 15.67 11.76 10.05
N VAL A 25 14.94 11.06 9.18
CA VAL A 25 14.07 11.67 8.15
C VAL A 25 12.72 12.01 8.80
N PRO A 26 12.36 13.30 8.95
CA PRO A 26 11.17 13.72 9.67
C PRO A 26 9.91 13.61 8.81
N ALA A 27 8.88 12.95 9.34
CA ALA A 27 7.51 12.89 8.83
C ALA A 27 6.62 13.95 9.54
N PRO A 28 5.44 14.30 8.98
CA PRO A 28 4.57 15.34 9.54
C PRO A 28 4.01 14.94 10.92
N ALA A 29 4.41 15.66 11.98
CA ALA A 29 4.04 15.38 13.37
C ALA A 29 2.52 15.23 13.62
N LYS A 30 1.68 15.92 12.84
CA LYS A 30 0.21 15.81 12.91
C LYS A 30 -0.27 14.36 12.71
N TRP A 31 0.39 13.65 11.80
CA TRP A 31 0.00 12.29 11.39
C TRP A 31 0.99 11.24 11.90
N HIS A 32 2.22 11.63 12.19
CA HIS A 32 3.33 10.79 12.63
C HIS A 32 3.94 11.38 13.90
N PRO A 33 3.35 11.15 15.09
CA PRO A 33 3.81 11.79 16.33
C PRO A 33 5.23 11.38 16.74
N GLU A 34 5.71 10.22 16.27
CA GLU A 34 7.10 9.77 16.40
C GLU A 34 8.10 10.63 15.63
N ILE A 35 7.63 11.38 14.62
CA ILE A 35 8.39 12.23 13.70
C ILE A 35 9.40 11.46 12.84
N ASP A 36 10.15 10.51 13.39
CA ASP A 36 11.23 9.81 12.70
C ASP A 36 10.70 8.66 11.82
N THR A 37 10.98 8.71 10.52
CA THR A 37 10.52 7.71 9.55
C THR A 37 11.13 6.32 9.81
N GLY A 38 12.35 6.23 10.32
CA GLY A 38 12.98 4.97 10.68
C GLY A 38 12.31 4.32 11.90
N ILE A 39 12.00 5.12 12.92
CA ILE A 39 11.21 4.66 14.09
C ILE A 39 9.82 4.20 13.62
N HIS A 40 9.13 5.01 12.83
CA HIS A 40 7.82 4.69 12.24
C HIS A 40 7.86 3.36 11.48
N THR A 41 8.88 3.14 10.67
CA THR A 41 9.07 1.90 9.91
C THR A 41 9.15 0.67 10.82
N LEU A 42 9.87 0.77 11.96
CA LEU A 42 9.98 -0.34 12.91
C LEU A 42 8.69 -0.59 13.69
N MET A 43 7.96 0.47 14.05
CA MET A 43 6.66 0.36 14.73
C MET A 43 5.62 -0.27 13.80
N THR A 44 5.58 0.19 12.55
CA THR A 44 4.72 -0.32 11.47
C THR A 44 5.02 -1.79 11.16
N LEU A 45 6.30 -2.20 11.08
CA LEU A 45 6.67 -3.62 10.96
C LEU A 45 6.20 -4.45 12.16
N SER A 46 6.31 -3.91 13.38
CA SER A 46 5.86 -4.60 14.59
C SER A 46 4.35 -4.80 14.60
N MET A 47 3.59 -3.79 14.15
CA MET A 47 2.15 -3.90 13.96
C MET A 47 1.78 -4.93 12.88
N ALA A 48 2.44 -4.93 11.73
CA ALA A 48 2.21 -5.93 10.69
C ALA A 48 2.46 -7.36 11.19
N ALA A 49 3.45 -7.57 12.06
CA ALA A 49 3.69 -8.87 12.67
C ALA A 49 2.58 -9.34 13.60
N MET A 50 1.84 -8.42 14.23
CA MET A 50 0.65 -8.72 15.02
C MET A 50 -0.59 -8.98 14.16
N LEU A 51 -0.73 -8.24 13.04
CA LEU A 51 -1.88 -8.38 12.12
C LEU A 51 -1.78 -9.62 11.22
N SER A 52 -0.58 -10.10 10.90
CA SER A 52 -0.40 -11.23 9.99
C SER A 52 0.84 -12.09 10.29
N PRO A 53 0.73 -13.42 10.18
CA PRO A 53 1.88 -14.32 10.22
C PRO A 53 2.69 -14.31 8.92
N GLN A 54 2.15 -13.76 7.84
CA GLN A 54 2.74 -13.91 6.51
C GLN A 54 3.97 -13.03 6.32
N VAL A 55 5.05 -13.64 5.82
CA VAL A 55 6.33 -12.97 5.62
C VAL A 55 6.28 -11.91 4.53
N ASP A 56 5.45 -12.12 3.51
CA ASP A 56 5.29 -11.18 2.40
C ASP A 56 4.67 -9.85 2.87
N VAL A 57 3.63 -9.89 3.71
CA VAL A 57 3.04 -8.71 4.35
C VAL A 57 4.08 -7.97 5.20
N ARG A 58 4.80 -8.68 6.07
CA ARG A 58 5.81 -8.07 6.95
C ARG A 58 6.95 -7.43 6.16
N PHE A 59 7.45 -8.10 5.14
CA PHE A 59 8.52 -7.58 4.29
C PHE A 59 8.05 -6.38 3.46
N ALA A 60 6.83 -6.45 2.89
CA ALA A 60 6.25 -5.34 2.16
C ALA A 60 6.03 -4.11 3.05
N THR A 61 5.54 -4.31 4.28
CA THR A 61 5.43 -3.25 5.29
C THR A 61 6.78 -2.63 5.64
N LEU A 62 7.83 -3.44 5.81
CA LEU A 62 9.19 -2.91 6.06
C LEU A 62 9.69 -2.00 4.93
N CYS A 63 9.19 -2.22 3.71
CA CYS A 63 9.62 -1.51 2.52
C CYS A 63 8.77 -0.29 2.15
N HIS A 64 7.63 -0.07 2.80
CA HIS A 64 6.59 0.86 2.32
C HIS A 64 7.11 2.29 2.14
N ASP A 65 7.98 2.73 3.04
CA ASP A 65 8.46 4.11 3.13
C ASP A 65 9.88 4.34 2.63
N LEU A 66 10.54 3.34 2.01
CA LEU A 66 11.95 3.45 1.58
C LEU A 66 12.21 4.69 0.72
N GLY A 67 11.24 5.09 -0.09
CA GLY A 67 11.35 6.29 -0.94
C GLY A 67 11.49 7.60 -0.18
N LYS A 68 11.07 7.69 1.10
CA LYS A 68 11.24 8.90 1.91
C LYS A 68 12.72 9.21 2.13
N GLY A 69 13.59 8.20 2.18
CA GLY A 69 15.05 8.36 2.26
C GLY A 69 15.68 9.05 1.04
N LEU A 70 14.96 9.15 -0.08
CA LEU A 70 15.41 9.92 -1.27
C LEU A 70 14.91 11.36 -1.28
N THR A 71 14.04 11.75 -0.34
CA THR A 71 13.48 13.10 -0.32
C THR A 71 14.55 14.11 0.11
N PRO A 72 14.85 15.15 -0.70
CA PRO A 72 15.76 16.21 -0.29
C PRO A 72 15.28 16.93 0.99
N PRO A 73 16.17 17.31 1.93
CA PRO A 73 15.79 17.96 3.18
C PRO A 73 14.92 19.21 3.03
N GLU A 74 15.11 19.98 1.97
CA GLU A 74 14.32 21.17 1.64
C GLU A 74 12.84 20.87 1.31
N LEU A 75 12.51 19.60 1.03
CA LEU A 75 11.16 19.11 0.77
C LEU A 75 10.53 18.37 1.96
N TRP A 76 11.28 18.22 3.07
CA TRP A 76 10.75 17.64 4.29
C TRP A 76 9.71 18.56 4.95
N PRO A 77 8.72 18.01 5.67
CA PRO A 77 8.42 16.59 5.87
C PRO A 77 7.36 16.06 4.88
N ARG A 78 7.22 16.67 3.68
CA ARG A 78 6.08 16.38 2.78
C ARG A 78 6.26 15.10 1.97
N HIS A 79 7.50 14.73 1.64
CA HIS A 79 7.84 13.49 0.92
C HIS A 79 7.00 13.23 -0.34
N HIS A 80 6.74 14.28 -1.13
CA HIS A 80 5.90 14.15 -2.31
C HIS A 80 6.53 13.18 -3.33
N GLY A 81 5.75 12.20 -3.79
CA GLY A 81 6.22 11.20 -4.76
C GLY A 81 7.12 10.10 -4.20
N HIS A 82 7.22 9.96 -2.86
CA HIS A 82 8.07 8.92 -2.27
C HIS A 82 7.63 7.50 -2.63
N GLY A 83 6.33 7.23 -2.77
CA GLY A 83 5.82 5.90 -3.11
C GLY A 83 6.41 5.34 -4.42
N PRO A 84 6.20 6.01 -5.58
CA PRO A 84 6.82 5.62 -6.84
C PRO A 84 8.36 5.60 -6.80
N ALA A 85 8.98 6.54 -6.08
CA ALA A 85 10.44 6.57 -5.94
C ALA A 85 10.97 5.35 -5.15
N GLY A 86 10.19 4.85 -4.18
CA GLY A 86 10.51 3.68 -3.37
C GLY A 86 10.55 2.39 -4.16
N VAL A 87 9.78 2.26 -5.25
CA VAL A 87 9.72 1.03 -6.08
C VAL A 87 11.12 0.59 -6.53
N LYS A 88 11.94 1.53 -7.01
CA LYS A 88 13.31 1.23 -7.46
C LYS A 88 14.22 0.78 -6.32
N LEU A 89 14.08 1.37 -5.12
CA LEU A 89 14.83 0.94 -3.94
C LEU A 89 14.43 -0.47 -3.52
N VAL A 90 13.14 -0.79 -3.53
CA VAL A 90 12.63 -2.14 -3.23
C VAL A 90 13.19 -3.15 -4.23
N GLU A 91 13.19 -2.85 -5.53
CA GLU A 91 13.76 -3.72 -6.56
C GLU A 91 15.25 -4.00 -6.33
N GLN A 92 16.04 -2.96 -6.05
CA GLN A 92 17.48 -3.08 -5.79
C GLN A 92 17.77 -3.87 -4.51
N LEU A 93 17.06 -3.59 -3.43
CA LEU A 93 17.14 -4.33 -2.16
C LEU A 93 16.83 -5.82 -2.40
N CYS A 94 15.72 -6.11 -3.09
CA CYS A 94 15.29 -7.47 -3.36
C CYS A 94 16.27 -8.21 -4.27
N GLN A 95 16.87 -7.54 -5.26
CA GLN A 95 17.90 -8.11 -6.11
C GLN A 95 19.14 -8.49 -5.30
N ARG A 96 19.61 -7.59 -4.43
CA ARG A 96 20.81 -7.80 -3.60
C ARG A 96 20.61 -8.95 -2.60
N LEU A 97 19.43 -9.03 -2.00
CA LEU A 97 19.09 -10.06 -1.00
C LEU A 97 18.51 -11.35 -1.62
N ARG A 98 18.33 -11.39 -2.94
CA ARG A 98 17.71 -12.51 -3.67
C ARG A 98 16.32 -12.89 -3.13
N VAL A 99 15.51 -11.88 -2.85
CA VAL A 99 14.15 -12.05 -2.33
C VAL A 99 13.26 -12.73 -3.37
N PRO A 100 12.42 -13.70 -3.01
CA PRO A 100 11.47 -14.33 -3.92
C PRO A 100 10.58 -13.32 -4.67
N ASN A 101 10.31 -13.59 -5.95
CA ASN A 101 9.58 -12.67 -6.83
C ASN A 101 8.22 -12.23 -6.26
N GLU A 102 7.45 -13.14 -5.68
CA GLU A 102 6.12 -12.80 -5.13
C GLU A 102 6.23 -11.81 -3.95
N ILE A 103 7.24 -11.95 -3.09
CA ILE A 103 7.49 -11.03 -1.96
C ILE A 103 7.95 -9.67 -2.49
N ARG A 104 8.89 -9.65 -3.44
CA ARG A 104 9.35 -8.42 -4.10
C ARG A 104 8.18 -7.68 -4.74
N ASP A 105 7.35 -8.39 -5.50
CA ASP A 105 6.27 -7.78 -6.26
C ASP A 105 5.20 -7.19 -5.33
N LEU A 106 4.88 -7.85 -4.21
CA LEU A 106 4.03 -7.24 -3.19
C LEU A 106 4.67 -5.99 -2.58
N ALA A 107 5.95 -6.06 -2.19
CA ALA A 107 6.64 -4.92 -1.59
C ALA A 107 6.67 -3.69 -2.52
N ARG A 108 6.83 -3.90 -3.83
CA ARG A 108 6.75 -2.83 -4.84
C ARG A 108 5.37 -2.18 -4.86
N LEU A 109 4.30 -2.98 -4.89
CA LEU A 109 2.93 -2.49 -4.90
C LEU A 109 2.58 -1.73 -3.60
N VAL A 110 3.03 -2.22 -2.45
CA VAL A 110 2.80 -1.56 -1.16
C VAL A 110 3.54 -0.22 -1.09
N ALA A 111 4.83 -0.19 -1.48
CA ALA A 111 5.57 1.06 -1.56
C ALA A 111 4.88 2.08 -2.48
N GLU A 112 4.40 1.64 -3.64
CA GLU A 112 3.75 2.53 -4.62
C GLU A 112 2.37 3.03 -4.17
N PHE A 113 1.54 2.19 -3.56
CA PHE A 113 0.10 2.44 -3.41
C PHE A 113 -0.41 2.59 -1.97
N HIS A 114 0.38 2.36 -0.92
CA HIS A 114 -0.13 2.41 0.45
C HIS A 114 -0.78 3.76 0.82
N ASP A 115 -0.19 4.88 0.38
CA ASP A 115 -0.71 6.25 0.54
C ASP A 115 -2.08 6.46 -0.14
N LEU A 116 -2.29 5.80 -1.28
CA LEU A 116 -3.55 5.88 -2.00
C LEU A 116 -4.69 5.26 -1.16
N ILE A 117 -4.38 4.23 -0.37
CA ILE A 117 -5.38 3.60 0.51
C ILE A 117 -5.76 4.53 1.66
N HIS A 118 -4.83 5.30 2.22
CA HIS A 118 -5.14 6.28 3.28
C HIS A 118 -6.17 7.32 2.83
N THR A 119 -6.15 7.65 1.53
CA THR A 119 -7.05 8.62 0.90
C THR A 119 -8.25 7.97 0.19
N PHE A 120 -8.54 6.68 0.44
CA PHE A 120 -9.57 5.90 -0.25
C PHE A 120 -10.92 6.63 -0.43
N PRO A 121 -11.49 7.31 0.59
CA PRO A 121 -12.75 8.04 0.44
C PRO A 121 -12.73 9.13 -0.64
N MET A 122 -11.57 9.71 -0.93
CA MET A 122 -11.40 10.78 -1.92
C MET A 122 -11.23 10.23 -3.35
N LEU A 123 -10.94 8.94 -3.52
CA LEU A 123 -10.67 8.35 -4.83
C LEU A 123 -11.95 8.26 -5.68
N ASN A 124 -11.91 8.73 -6.92
CA ASN A 124 -13.04 8.49 -7.81
C ASN A 124 -13.14 6.97 -8.17
N PRO A 125 -14.35 6.47 -8.53
CA PRO A 125 -14.55 5.05 -8.84
C PRO A 125 -13.64 4.51 -9.95
N LYS A 126 -13.29 5.34 -10.94
CA LYS A 126 -12.34 4.98 -12.01
C LYS A 126 -10.94 4.73 -11.46
N THR A 127 -10.47 5.53 -10.51
CA THR A 127 -9.18 5.34 -9.84
C THR A 127 -9.18 4.07 -8.99
N ILE A 128 -10.28 3.75 -8.30
CA ILE A 128 -10.41 2.50 -7.53
C ILE A 128 -10.30 1.28 -8.45
N VAL A 129 -11.02 1.25 -9.56
CA VAL A 129 -10.93 0.14 -10.52
C VAL A 129 -9.54 0.06 -11.17
N LYS A 130 -8.92 1.20 -11.47
CA LYS A 130 -7.55 1.25 -11.98
C LYS A 130 -6.53 0.70 -10.97
N LEU A 131 -6.73 0.94 -9.67
CA LEU A 131 -5.89 0.34 -8.63
C LEU A 131 -5.97 -1.19 -8.69
N PHE A 132 -7.15 -1.78 -8.86
CA PHE A 132 -7.31 -3.22 -9.01
C PHE A 132 -6.60 -3.79 -10.24
N ASP A 133 -6.59 -3.04 -11.36
CA ASP A 133 -5.77 -3.38 -12.53
C ASP A 133 -4.27 -3.32 -12.19
N SER A 134 -3.81 -2.23 -11.56
CA SER A 134 -2.41 -1.99 -11.23
C SER A 134 -1.82 -3.03 -10.28
N ILE A 135 -2.59 -3.47 -9.28
CA ILE A 135 -2.16 -4.52 -8.35
C ILE A 135 -2.41 -5.93 -8.89
N ASP A 136 -2.97 -6.07 -10.10
CA ASP A 136 -3.30 -7.36 -10.71
C ASP A 136 -4.30 -8.20 -9.89
N ALA A 137 -5.24 -7.54 -9.20
CA ALA A 137 -6.20 -8.19 -8.30
C ALA A 137 -7.07 -9.24 -9.02
N TRP A 138 -7.35 -9.04 -10.31
CA TRP A 138 -8.15 -9.99 -11.11
C TRP A 138 -7.54 -11.38 -11.23
N ARG A 139 -6.20 -11.49 -11.18
CA ARG A 139 -5.48 -12.77 -11.20
C ARG A 139 -4.96 -13.15 -9.81
N LYS A 140 -4.67 -12.16 -8.97
CA LYS A 140 -4.10 -12.30 -7.63
C LYS A 140 -4.96 -11.57 -6.59
N PRO A 141 -6.19 -12.02 -6.32
CA PRO A 141 -7.14 -11.29 -5.46
C PRO A 141 -6.63 -11.09 -4.03
N GLN A 142 -5.76 -11.98 -3.54
CA GLN A 142 -5.12 -11.85 -2.23
C GLN A 142 -4.33 -10.53 -2.06
N ARG A 143 -3.91 -9.87 -3.16
CA ARG A 143 -3.20 -8.58 -3.09
C ARG A 143 -4.05 -7.45 -2.53
N VAL A 144 -5.37 -7.53 -2.67
CA VAL A 144 -6.30 -6.58 -2.06
C VAL A 144 -6.21 -6.66 -0.54
N GLU A 145 -6.26 -7.89 0.00
CA GLU A 145 -6.13 -8.15 1.43
C GLU A 145 -4.76 -7.72 1.96
N GLN A 146 -3.70 -8.09 1.23
CA GLN A 146 -2.34 -7.74 1.62
C GLN A 146 -2.14 -6.22 1.67
N LEU A 147 -2.63 -5.48 0.67
CA LEU A 147 -2.53 -4.02 0.65
C LEU A 147 -3.34 -3.38 1.79
N ALA A 148 -4.54 -3.91 2.08
CA ALA A 148 -5.35 -3.46 3.21
C ALA A 148 -4.63 -3.67 4.55
N LEU A 149 -4.04 -4.85 4.77
CA LEU A 149 -3.30 -5.17 6.01
C LEU A 149 -2.04 -4.33 6.16
N THR A 150 -1.26 -4.14 5.09
CA THR A 150 -0.05 -3.33 5.16
C THR A 150 -0.35 -1.87 5.43
N SER A 151 -1.42 -1.32 4.85
CA SER A 151 -1.83 0.07 5.10
C SER A 151 -2.48 0.24 6.48
N GLU A 152 -3.18 -0.77 7.00
CA GLU A 152 -3.64 -0.76 8.40
C GLU A 152 -2.45 -0.76 9.37
N ALA A 153 -1.43 -1.60 9.10
CA ALA A 153 -0.21 -1.63 9.89
C ALA A 153 0.52 -0.27 9.90
N ASP A 154 0.49 0.46 8.78
CA ASP A 154 1.07 1.81 8.67
C ASP A 154 0.34 2.85 9.53
N VAL A 155 -0.99 2.80 9.61
CA VAL A 155 -1.71 3.72 10.50
C VAL A 155 -1.54 3.33 11.96
N ARG A 156 -1.69 2.05 12.27
CA ARG A 156 -1.61 1.56 13.65
C ARG A 156 -0.17 1.46 14.16
N GLY A 157 0.81 1.59 13.28
CA GLY A 157 2.24 1.70 13.59
C GLY A 157 2.69 3.10 14.00
N ARG A 158 1.77 4.05 14.20
CA ARG A 158 2.07 5.42 14.65
C ARG A 158 1.86 5.54 16.14
N THR A 159 2.66 6.38 16.80
CA THR A 159 2.58 6.56 18.26
C THR A 159 1.19 7.04 18.69
N GLY A 160 0.50 6.27 19.53
CA GLY A 160 -0.85 6.60 20.02
C GLY A 160 -1.99 6.19 19.09
N PHE A 161 -1.71 5.50 17.99
CA PHE A 161 -2.70 4.98 17.03
C PHE A 161 -2.79 3.45 17.02
N GLU A 162 -2.18 2.76 17.98
CA GLU A 162 -2.04 1.30 17.99
C GLU A 162 -3.40 0.56 17.96
N SER A 163 -4.44 1.21 18.49
CA SER A 163 -5.83 0.74 18.50
C SER A 163 -6.75 1.55 17.56
N ALA A 164 -6.20 2.38 16.68
CA ALA A 164 -6.99 3.19 15.76
C ALA A 164 -7.79 2.31 14.80
N ASP A 165 -9.05 2.67 14.56
CA ASP A 165 -9.84 2.05 13.51
C ASP A 165 -9.29 2.45 12.13
N TYR A 166 -9.33 1.50 11.18
CA TYR A 166 -8.88 1.71 9.81
C TYR A 166 -9.96 1.30 8.80
N PRO A 167 -11.02 2.13 8.62
CA PRO A 167 -12.12 1.82 7.70
C PRO A 167 -11.69 1.73 6.24
N GLN A 168 -10.59 2.37 5.84
CA GLN A 168 -10.06 2.35 4.47
C GLN A 168 -9.75 0.94 4.00
N GLY A 169 -9.20 0.09 4.86
CA GLY A 169 -8.97 -1.31 4.54
C GLY A 169 -10.28 -2.08 4.32
N ARG A 170 -11.36 -1.77 5.06
CA ARG A 170 -12.68 -2.39 4.84
C ARG A 170 -13.31 -1.92 3.54
N TRP A 171 -13.27 -0.63 3.27
CA TRP A 171 -13.77 -0.05 2.02
C TRP A 171 -13.04 -0.59 0.78
N LEU A 172 -11.73 -0.81 0.85
CA LEU A 172 -10.96 -1.43 -0.23
C LEU A 172 -11.48 -2.85 -0.54
N ARG A 173 -11.73 -3.66 0.49
CA ARG A 173 -12.25 -5.04 0.36
C ARG A 173 -13.68 -5.06 -0.21
N GLU A 174 -14.57 -4.24 0.34
CA GLU A 174 -15.95 -4.13 -0.15
C GLU A 174 -16.00 -3.64 -1.61
N ALA A 175 -15.18 -2.64 -1.97
CA ALA A 175 -15.10 -2.16 -3.35
C ALA A 175 -14.59 -3.24 -4.31
N TRP A 176 -13.66 -4.08 -3.85
CA TRP A 176 -13.17 -5.22 -4.62
C TRP A 176 -14.27 -6.26 -4.85
N GLU A 177 -15.03 -6.63 -3.81
CA GLU A 177 -16.17 -7.55 -3.92
C GLU A 177 -17.19 -7.07 -4.95
N VAL A 178 -17.53 -5.77 -4.91
CA VAL A 178 -18.43 -5.13 -5.87
C VAL A 178 -17.86 -5.16 -7.29
N ALA A 179 -16.57 -4.87 -7.46
CA ALA A 179 -15.94 -4.85 -8.77
C ALA A 179 -15.79 -6.25 -9.38
N GLN A 180 -15.49 -7.28 -8.57
CA GLN A 180 -15.39 -8.66 -9.05
C GLN A 180 -16.74 -9.30 -9.34
N SER A 181 -17.83 -8.82 -8.73
CA SER A 181 -19.17 -9.40 -8.94
C SER A 181 -19.77 -9.08 -10.31
N VAL A 182 -19.22 -8.10 -11.04
CA VAL A 182 -19.72 -7.72 -12.36
C VAL A 182 -19.57 -8.88 -13.35
N PRO A 183 -20.69 -9.41 -13.88
CA PRO A 183 -20.65 -10.65 -14.66
C PRO A 183 -20.16 -10.40 -16.09
N THR A 184 -19.05 -11.04 -16.45
CA THR A 184 -18.52 -11.02 -17.83
C THR A 184 -19.54 -11.58 -18.83
N LYS A 185 -20.34 -12.58 -18.44
CA LYS A 185 -21.36 -13.19 -19.30
C LYS A 185 -22.37 -12.16 -19.82
N ALA A 186 -22.84 -11.26 -18.95
CA ALA A 186 -23.80 -10.23 -19.33
C ALA A 186 -23.21 -9.17 -20.28
N VAL A 187 -21.88 -9.04 -20.34
CA VAL A 187 -21.20 -8.17 -21.33
C VAL A 187 -21.22 -8.85 -22.70
N VAL A 188 -20.89 -10.13 -22.75
CA VAL A 188 -20.91 -10.92 -23.99
C VAL A 188 -22.33 -11.05 -24.55
N GLU A 189 -23.32 -11.32 -23.70
CA GLU A 189 -24.74 -11.40 -24.08
C GLU A 189 -25.29 -10.06 -24.59
N ALA A 190 -24.72 -8.93 -24.17
CA ALA A 190 -25.05 -7.61 -24.69
C ALA A 190 -24.40 -7.32 -26.06
N GLY A 191 -23.68 -8.28 -26.65
CA GLY A 191 -23.19 -8.22 -28.03
C GLY A 191 -21.77 -7.68 -28.22
N PHE A 192 -21.09 -7.30 -27.14
CA PHE A 192 -19.70 -6.80 -27.19
C PHE A 192 -18.72 -7.91 -27.59
N LYS A 193 -17.70 -7.58 -28.40
CA LYS A 193 -16.73 -8.57 -28.92
C LYS A 193 -15.29 -8.11 -28.79
N GLY A 194 -14.37 -9.06 -28.64
CA GLY A 194 -12.92 -8.79 -28.63
C GLY A 194 -12.52 -7.79 -27.55
N VAL A 195 -11.84 -6.71 -27.94
CA VAL A 195 -11.35 -5.64 -27.04
C VAL A 195 -12.50 -4.92 -26.33
N GLU A 196 -13.66 -4.79 -26.99
CA GLU A 196 -14.82 -4.09 -26.46
C GLU A 196 -15.39 -4.79 -25.20
N ILE A 197 -15.19 -6.11 -25.06
CA ILE A 197 -15.60 -6.84 -23.85
C ILE A 197 -14.86 -6.28 -22.63
N ARG A 198 -13.56 -6.02 -22.76
CA ARG A 198 -12.75 -5.49 -21.65
C ARG A 198 -13.17 -4.07 -21.31
N GLU A 199 -13.35 -3.22 -22.31
CA GLU A 199 -13.75 -1.83 -22.12
C GLU A 199 -15.12 -1.73 -21.43
N GLU A 200 -16.10 -2.50 -21.91
CA GLU A 200 -17.43 -2.52 -21.33
C GLU A 200 -17.44 -3.14 -19.93
N LEU A 201 -16.69 -4.22 -19.70
CA LEU A 201 -16.57 -4.80 -18.37
C LEU A 201 -15.98 -3.79 -17.38
N THR A 202 -14.93 -3.07 -17.77
CA THR A 202 -14.35 -1.99 -16.97
C THR A 202 -15.38 -0.87 -16.72
N ARG A 203 -16.13 -0.45 -17.74
CA ARG A 203 -17.19 0.56 -17.58
C ARG A 203 -18.25 0.14 -16.57
N ARG A 204 -18.72 -1.12 -16.63
CA ARG A 204 -19.72 -1.67 -15.69
C ARG A 204 -19.17 -1.78 -14.27
N ARG A 205 -17.90 -2.17 -14.11
CA ARG A 205 -17.21 -2.18 -12.81
C ARG A 205 -17.12 -0.80 -12.19
N ILE A 206 -16.75 0.20 -12.98
CA ILE A 206 -16.71 1.59 -12.53
C ILE A 206 -18.09 2.05 -12.07
N ALA A 207 -19.14 1.72 -12.82
CA ALA A 207 -20.52 2.06 -12.45
C ALA A 207 -20.98 1.37 -11.16
N ALA A 208 -20.67 0.08 -11.00
CA ALA A 208 -21.00 -0.68 -9.78
C ALA A 208 -20.29 -0.10 -8.55
N VAL A 209 -18.98 0.15 -8.64
CA VAL A 209 -18.19 0.78 -7.57
C VAL A 209 -18.69 2.19 -7.28
N ALA A 210 -19.11 2.96 -8.28
CA ALA A 210 -19.69 4.28 -8.08
C ALA A 210 -20.97 4.23 -7.24
N SER A 211 -21.88 3.32 -7.57
CA SER A 211 -23.14 3.14 -6.83
C SER A 211 -22.91 2.69 -5.39
N TRP A 212 -22.00 1.72 -5.17
CA TRP A 212 -21.61 1.30 -3.82
C TRP A 212 -21.00 2.46 -3.03
N LYS A 213 -20.07 3.21 -3.63
CA LYS A 213 -19.34 4.28 -2.94
C LYS A 213 -20.27 5.38 -2.46
N GLU A 214 -21.28 5.76 -3.25
CA GLU A 214 -22.29 6.77 -2.88
C GLU A 214 -23.07 6.39 -1.61
N GLN A 215 -23.30 5.09 -1.38
CA GLN A 215 -24.05 4.58 -0.24
C GLN A 215 -23.18 4.34 1.00
N ARG A 216 -21.87 4.16 0.82
CA ARG A 216 -21.01 3.55 1.84
C ARG A 216 -19.85 4.42 2.33
N CYS A 217 -19.26 5.22 1.46
CA CYS A 217 -18.13 6.07 1.81
C CYS A 217 -18.61 7.47 2.20
N PRO A 218 -17.98 8.11 3.20
CA PRO A 218 -18.26 9.51 3.49
C PRO A 218 -17.94 10.36 2.25
N LYS A 219 -18.76 11.39 1.99
CA LYS A 219 -18.44 12.39 0.99
C LYS A 219 -17.23 13.19 1.52
N PRO A 220 -16.23 13.49 0.67
CA PRO A 220 -15.19 14.43 1.06
C PRO A 220 -15.84 15.78 1.40
N ASP A 221 -15.48 16.34 2.55
CA ASP A 221 -15.84 17.70 2.95
C ASP A 221 -15.21 18.74 1.99
#